data_AF-A0AAV8VCK9-F1
#
_entry.id   AF-A0AAV8VCK9-F1
#
_cell.length_a   1.000
_cell.length_b   1.000
_cell.length_c   1.000
_cell.angle_alpha   90.00
_cell.angle_beta   90.00
_cell.angle_gamma   90.00
#
_symmetry.space_group_name_H-M   'P 1'
#
loop_
_entity.id
_entity.type
_entity.pdbx_description
1 polymer ?
#
loop_
_entity_poly.entity_id
_entity_poly.type
_entity_poly.pdbx_seq_one_letter_code
_entity_poly.pdbx_strand_id
1 'polypeptide(L)'
;MNPEEEEIIMLLLFATCIGVWCTKRYRLNQRRLRRYAVRPMNRSRRQFGHFANLVNFMKNHDQEQFFKYTRMTPSLFDHLLTLVGSQLQKTQSKNPLSPNQRLTMTLHYLSEGCSMQQIAWDYW
;
A
#
# COMPACT_ATOMS: atom_id res chain seq x y z
N MET A 1 7.91 -25.46 -52.71
CA MET A 1 7.75 -25.98 -51.35
C MET A 1 6.52 -26.86 -51.38
N ASN A 2 6.63 -28.09 -50.89
CA ASN A 2 5.48 -29.01 -50.90
C ASN A 2 4.44 -28.51 -49.88
N PRO A 3 3.14 -28.72 -50.10
CA PRO A 3 2.09 -28.28 -49.16
C PRO A 3 2.34 -28.83 -47.73
N GLU A 4 2.88 -30.04 -47.65
CA GLU A 4 3.27 -30.69 -46.39
C GLU A 4 4.40 -29.94 -45.66
N GLU A 5 5.35 -29.35 -46.40
CA GLU A 5 6.45 -28.58 -45.82
C GLU A 5 5.93 -27.25 -45.23
N GLU A 6 4.97 -26.61 -45.89
CA GLU A 6 4.31 -25.40 -45.39
C GLU A 6 3.52 -25.67 -44.11
N GLU A 7 2.78 -26.79 -44.05
CA GLU A 7 2.07 -27.21 -42.84
C GLU A 7 3.02 -27.46 -41.66
N ILE A 8 4.15 -28.15 -41.90
CA ILE A 8 5.17 -28.39 -40.88
C ILE A 8 5.75 -27.07 -40.37
N ILE A 9 6.09 -26.14 -41.27
CA ILE A 9 6.62 -24.82 -40.89
C ILE A 9 5.60 -24.04 -40.05
N MET A 10 4.33 -24.04 -40.45
CA MET A 10 3.26 -23.38 -39.70
C MET A 10 3.10 -23.99 -38.30
N LEU A 11 3.11 -25.31 -38.17
CA LEU A 11 3.05 -26.00 -36.87
C LEU A 11 4.23 -25.64 -35.96
N LEU A 12 5.45 -25.57 -36.50
CA LEU A 12 6.64 -25.15 -35.75
C LEU A 12 6.55 -23.69 -35.29
N LEU A 13 6.03 -22.78 -36.14
CA LEU A 13 5.79 -21.39 -35.77
C LEU A 13 4.73 -21.27 -34.67
N PHE A 14 3.65 -22.04 -34.73
CA PHE A 14 2.65 -22.06 -33.65
C PHE A 14 3.24 -22.60 -32.35
N ALA A 15 3.99 -23.69 -32.40
CA ALA A 15 4.62 -24.29 -31.22
C ALA A 15 5.61 -23.33 -30.53
N THR A 16 6.42 -22.61 -31.31
CA THR A 16 7.35 -21.61 -30.76
C THR A 16 6.62 -20.41 -30.15
N CYS A 17 5.59 -19.89 -30.81
CA CYS A 17 4.74 -18.82 -30.27
C CYS A 17 4.09 -19.23 -28.93
N ILE A 18 3.55 -20.44 -28.84
CA ILE A 18 2.98 -20.99 -27.60
C ILE A 18 4.06 -21.13 -26.52
N GLY A 19 5.25 -21.66 -26.87
CA GLY A 19 6.37 -21.80 -25.95
C GLY A 19 6.84 -20.46 -25.36
N VAL A 20 6.96 -19.43 -26.20
CA VAL A 20 7.30 -18.06 -25.77
C VAL A 20 6.20 -17.47 -24.89
N TRP A 21 4.93 -17.67 -25.23
CA TRP A 21 3.81 -17.20 -24.41
C TRP A 21 3.77 -17.89 -23.03
N CYS A 22 3.94 -19.22 -22.99
CA CYS A 22 3.98 -20.02 -21.76
C CYS A 22 5.13 -19.58 -20.85
N THR A 23 6.34 -19.41 -21.39
CA THR A 23 7.51 -18.95 -20.61
C THR A 23 7.33 -17.53 -20.10
N LYS A 24 6.78 -16.61 -20.92
CA LYS A 24 6.45 -15.25 -20.48
C LYS A 24 5.42 -15.25 -19.34
N ARG A 25 4.35 -16.06 -19.45
CA ARG A 25 3.35 -16.22 -18.38
C ARG A 25 3.94 -16.82 -17.10
N TYR A 26 4.77 -17.85 -17.21
CA TYR A 26 5.44 -18.46 -16.07
C TYR A 26 6.32 -17.44 -15.32
N ARG A 27 7.15 -16.67 -16.04
CA ARG A 27 7.97 -15.60 -15.46
C ARG A 27 7.14 -14.50 -14.81
N LEU A 28 6.01 -14.11 -15.41
CA LEU A 28 5.10 -13.13 -14.82
C LEU A 28 4.47 -13.64 -13.51
N ASN A 29 4.08 -14.91 -13.45
CA ASN A 29 3.55 -15.52 -12.24
C ASN A 29 4.62 -15.63 -11.14
N GLN A 30 5.85 -15.99 -11.49
CA GLN A 30 7.00 -15.99 -10.57
C GLN A 30 7.26 -14.58 -9.99
N ARG A 31 7.22 -13.52 -10.81
CA ARG A 31 7.33 -12.13 -10.34
C ARG A 31 6.17 -11.70 -9.43
N ARG A 32 5.01 -12.35 -9.52
CA ARG A 32 3.84 -12.11 -8.67
C ARG A 32 3.91 -12.85 -7.33
N LEU A 33 4.88 -13.75 -7.14
CA LEU A 33 5.15 -14.36 -5.84
C LEU A 33 5.77 -13.31 -4.92
N ARG A 34 4.91 -12.56 -4.26
CA ARG A 34 5.32 -11.58 -3.26
C ARG A 34 6.01 -12.33 -2.11
N ARG A 35 7.30 -12.04 -1.87
CA ARG A 35 8.08 -12.62 -0.74
C ARG A 35 7.35 -12.49 0.60
N TYR A 36 6.65 -11.37 0.82
CA TYR A 36 5.88 -11.12 2.03
C TYR A 36 4.54 -10.47 1.71
N ALA A 37 3.42 -11.12 2.02
CA ALA A 37 2.09 -10.50 1.96
C ALA A 37 2.05 -9.18 2.76
N VAL A 38 2.62 -9.20 3.96
CA VAL A 38 2.93 -8.06 4.86
C VAL A 38 4.37 -8.24 5.34
N ARG A 39 5.19 -7.18 5.24
CA ARG A 39 6.60 -7.24 5.69
C ARG A 39 6.67 -7.56 7.19
N PRO A 40 7.69 -8.31 7.66
CA PRO A 40 7.83 -8.65 9.09
C PRO A 40 7.77 -7.45 10.02
N MET A 41 8.44 -6.34 9.66
CA MET A 41 8.38 -5.07 10.39
C MET A 41 6.92 -4.65 10.62
N ASN A 42 6.12 -4.62 9.56
CA ASN A 42 4.74 -4.12 9.62
C ASN A 42 3.73 -5.04 10.32
N ARG A 43 4.15 -6.21 10.81
CA ARG A 43 3.25 -7.14 11.51
C ARG A 43 2.80 -6.58 12.86
N SER A 44 3.68 -5.81 13.53
CA SER A 44 3.44 -5.29 14.87
C SER A 44 2.99 -3.83 14.89
N ARG A 45 2.62 -3.26 13.74
CA ARG A 45 2.17 -1.86 13.59
C ARG A 45 1.13 -1.41 14.59
N ARG A 46 0.17 -2.29 14.87
CA ARG A 46 -0.95 -1.96 15.76
C ARG A 46 -0.49 -1.67 17.20
N GLN A 47 0.65 -2.23 17.60
CA GLN A 47 1.21 -2.09 18.93
C GLN A 47 2.33 -1.05 18.96
N PHE A 48 3.22 -1.05 17.97
CA PHE A 48 4.44 -0.26 18.01
C PHE A 48 4.50 0.90 17.00
N GLY A 49 3.59 0.94 16.02
CA GLY A 49 3.61 1.97 14.99
C GLY A 49 3.33 3.37 15.56
N HIS A 50 3.84 4.41 14.89
CA HIS A 50 3.71 5.81 15.33
C HIS A 50 2.28 6.21 15.68
N PHE A 51 1.29 5.74 14.94
CA PHE A 51 -0.09 6.09 15.23
C PHE A 51 -0.54 5.62 16.62
N ALA A 52 -0.26 4.37 16.97
CA ALA A 52 -0.72 3.78 18.22
C ALA A 52 -0.09 4.48 19.43
N ASN A 53 1.17 4.92 19.29
CA ASN A 53 1.97 5.51 20.35
C ASN A 53 2.04 7.04 20.23
N LEU A 54 2.90 7.55 19.35
CA LEU A 54 3.23 8.98 19.25
C LEU A 54 2.01 9.86 18.93
N VAL A 55 1.23 9.51 17.90
CA VAL A 55 0.11 10.35 17.45
C VAL A 55 -0.97 10.43 18.52
N ASN A 56 -1.35 9.30 19.10
CA ASN A 56 -2.33 9.27 20.20
C ASN A 56 -1.82 10.05 21.42
N PHE A 57 -0.53 9.92 21.75
CA PHE A 57 0.06 10.66 22.85
C PHE A 57 0.00 12.17 22.60
N MET A 58 0.43 12.64 21.42
CA MET A 58 0.35 14.06 21.07
C MET A 58 -1.10 14.56 21.10
N LYS A 59 -2.03 13.82 20.50
CA LYS A 59 -3.44 14.23 20.45
C LYS A 59 -4.03 14.44 21.85
N ASN A 60 -3.67 13.60 22.82
CA ASN A 60 -4.25 13.59 24.16
C ASN A 60 -3.48 14.43 25.19
N HIS A 61 -2.16 14.58 25.01
CA HIS A 61 -1.27 15.13 26.03
C HIS A 61 -0.40 16.30 25.54
N ASP A 62 -0.22 16.47 24.23
CA ASP A 62 0.62 17.53 23.65
C ASP A 62 0.02 18.05 22.34
N GLN A 63 -1.01 18.88 22.49
CA GLN A 63 -1.77 19.40 21.35
C GLN A 63 -0.93 20.33 20.46
N GLU A 64 0.10 20.98 21.01
CA GLU A 64 1.01 21.80 20.21
C GLU A 64 1.82 20.95 19.23
N GLN A 65 2.36 19.82 19.70
CA GLN A 65 3.04 18.88 18.80
C GLN A 65 2.05 18.24 17.83
N PHE A 66 0.84 17.90 18.27
CA PHE A 66 -0.21 17.40 17.36
C PHE A 66 -0.50 18.41 16.25
N PHE A 67 -0.57 19.70 16.57
CA PHE A 67 -0.76 20.77 15.59
C PHE A 67 0.43 20.90 14.65
N LYS A 68 1.68 20.84 15.12
CA LYS A 68 2.86 20.83 14.25
C LYS A 68 2.82 19.64 13.28
N TYR A 69 2.43 18.48 13.80
CA TYR A 69 2.42 17.20 13.10
C TYR A 69 1.29 17.06 12.07
N THR A 70 0.14 17.73 12.27
CA THR A 70 -1.04 17.57 11.40
C THR A 70 -1.56 18.89 10.79
N ARG A 71 -1.06 20.04 11.24
CA ARG A 71 -1.59 21.40 11.00
C ARG A 71 -3.05 21.58 11.41
N MET A 72 -3.53 20.77 12.35
CA MET A 72 -4.90 20.83 12.87
C MET A 72 -4.90 20.68 14.39
N THR A 73 -5.86 21.33 15.05
CA THR A 73 -6.17 21.01 16.44
C THR A 73 -6.85 19.64 16.52
N PRO A 74 -6.82 18.94 17.67
CA PRO A 74 -7.54 17.68 17.82
C PRO A 74 -9.03 17.76 17.48
N SER A 75 -9.70 18.86 17.87
CA SER A 75 -11.12 19.09 17.58
C SER A 75 -11.41 19.26 16.09
N LEU A 76 -10.57 20.02 15.38
CA LEU A 76 -10.70 20.20 13.94
C LEU A 76 -10.42 18.90 13.19
N PHE A 77 -9.41 18.15 13.64
CA PHE A 77 -9.10 16.83 13.10
C PHE A 77 -10.30 15.88 13.23
N ASP A 78 -10.92 15.83 14.42
CA ASP A 78 -12.08 14.95 14.64
C ASP A 78 -13.27 15.36 13.80
N HIS A 79 -13.52 16.67 13.66
CA HIS A 79 -14.55 17.18 12.75
C HIS A 79 -14.26 16.80 11.29
N LEU A 80 -13.03 16.96 10.81
CA LEU A 80 -12.68 16.51 9.46
C LEU A 80 -12.88 15.01 9.30
N LEU A 81 -12.51 14.22 10.31
CA LEU A 81 -12.67 12.78 10.30
C LEU A 81 -14.15 12.36 10.20
N THR A 82 -15.11 13.11 10.77
CA THR A 82 -16.54 12.81 10.59
C THR A 82 -16.98 13.00 9.14
N LEU A 83 -16.41 13.99 8.44
CA LEU A 83 -16.74 14.29 7.05
C LEU A 83 -16.16 13.26 6.07
N VAL A 84 -14.90 12.87 6.25
CA VAL A 84 -14.18 12.02 5.28
C VAL A 84 -14.06 10.55 5.72
N GLY A 85 -14.42 10.23 6.96
CA GLY A 85 -14.14 8.93 7.57
C GLY A 85 -14.74 7.75 6.81
N SER A 86 -15.95 7.90 6.28
CA SER A 86 -16.63 6.88 5.46
C SER A 86 -15.87 6.58 4.16
N GLN A 87 -15.31 7.61 3.51
CA GLN A 87 -14.54 7.49 2.27
C GLN A 87 -13.15 6.87 2.51
N LEU A 88 -12.58 7.09 3.70
CA LEU A 88 -11.29 6.53 4.07
C LEU A 88 -11.38 5.08 4.57
N GLN A 89 -12.57 4.61 4.94
CA GLN A 89 -12.80 3.24 5.42
C GLN A 89 -12.49 2.21 4.32
N LYS A 90 -11.77 1.15 4.68
CA LYS A 90 -11.51 0.02 3.78
C LYS A 90 -11.89 -1.28 4.44
N THR A 91 -12.79 -2.03 3.82
CA THR A 91 -13.39 -3.26 4.38
C THR A 91 -12.76 -4.54 3.81
N GLN A 92 -12.24 -4.50 2.58
CA GLN A 92 -11.81 -5.72 1.86
C GLN A 92 -10.37 -6.19 2.17
N SER A 93 -9.70 -5.66 3.19
CA SER A 93 -8.31 -6.05 3.54
C SER A 93 -8.31 -6.86 4.84
N LYS A 94 -7.44 -7.87 4.95
CA LYS A 94 -7.27 -8.64 6.20
C LYS A 94 -6.94 -7.77 7.41
N ASN A 95 -6.24 -6.64 7.21
CA ASN A 95 -5.87 -5.69 8.26
C ASN A 95 -5.83 -4.26 7.68
N PRO A 96 -6.97 -3.60 7.47
CA PRO A 96 -7.01 -2.25 6.94
C PRO A 96 -6.47 -1.26 7.99
N LEU A 97 -5.80 -0.21 7.51
CA LEU A 97 -5.58 1.00 8.32
C LEU A 97 -6.94 1.67 8.57
N SER A 98 -7.16 2.13 9.80
CA SER A 98 -8.38 2.86 10.17
C SER A 98 -8.48 4.20 9.42
N PRO A 99 -9.67 4.79 9.28
CA PRO A 99 -9.85 6.12 8.71
C PRO A 99 -8.99 7.17 9.41
N ASN A 100 -8.94 7.12 10.75
CA ASN A 100 -8.13 8.01 11.58
C ASN A 100 -6.64 7.89 11.23
N GLN A 101 -6.11 6.66 11.18
CA GLN A 101 -4.72 6.40 10.75
C GLN A 101 -4.39 6.98 9.38
N ARG A 102 -5.27 6.75 8.41
CA ARG A 102 -5.08 7.25 7.04
C ARG A 102 -5.08 8.76 7.00
N LEU A 103 -6.02 9.39 7.68
CA LEU A 103 -6.12 10.84 7.76
C LEU A 103 -4.85 11.43 8.38
N THR A 104 -4.37 10.87 9.49
CA THR A 104 -3.11 11.32 10.11
C THR A 104 -1.93 11.18 9.17
N MET A 105 -1.75 10.04 8.50
CA MET A 105 -0.66 9.85 7.53
C MET A 105 -0.70 10.87 6.40
N THR A 106 -1.90 11.14 5.86
CA THR A 106 -2.09 12.12 4.81
C THR A 106 -1.76 13.53 5.30
N LEU A 107 -2.27 13.93 6.46
CA LEU A 107 -2.00 15.27 7.00
C LEU A 107 -0.53 15.46 7.35
N HIS A 108 0.12 14.45 7.92
CA HIS A 108 1.55 14.50 8.22
C HIS A 108 2.40 14.63 6.94
N TYR A 109 2.05 13.89 5.89
CA TYR A 109 2.69 14.06 4.58
C TYR A 109 2.51 15.49 4.04
N LEU A 110 1.30 16.05 4.15
CA LEU A 110 1.00 17.41 3.69
C LEU A 110 1.64 18.50 4.57
N SER A 111 1.85 18.25 5.86
CA SER A 111 2.37 19.24 6.82
C SER A 111 3.88 19.40 6.76
N GLU A 112 4.61 18.32 6.52
CA GLU A 112 6.08 18.26 6.56
C GLU A 112 6.73 17.96 5.21
N GLY A 113 5.96 17.49 4.22
CA GLY A 113 6.50 17.16 2.90
C GLY A 113 7.40 15.92 2.90
N CYS A 114 7.23 15.02 3.86
CA CYS A 114 8.05 13.81 3.99
C CYS A 114 7.99 12.93 2.73
N SER A 115 9.05 12.17 2.45
CA SER A 115 8.97 11.17 1.38
C SER A 115 7.98 10.04 1.73
N MET A 116 7.39 9.40 0.72
CA MET A 116 6.52 8.22 0.95
C MET A 116 7.27 7.09 1.65
N GLN A 117 8.59 7.00 1.47
CA GLN A 117 9.42 6.01 2.13
C GLN A 117 9.53 6.28 3.64
N GLN A 118 9.67 7.54 4.03
CA GLN A 118 9.68 7.96 5.43
C GLN A 118 8.34 7.66 6.10
N ILE A 119 7.22 8.05 5.46
CA ILE A 119 5.88 7.72 5.97
C ILE A 119 5.69 6.20 6.15
N ALA A 120 6.20 5.39 5.22
CA ALA A 120 6.13 3.93 5.32
C ALA A 120 6.99 3.35 6.45
N TRP A 121 8.09 4.02 6.81
CA TRP A 121 8.95 3.65 7.93
C TRP A 121 8.46 4.14 9.27
N ASP A 122 7.67 5.21 9.33
CA ASP A 122 7.14 5.76 10.59
C ASP A 122 5.85 5.04 11.02
N TYR A 123 4.99 4.73 10.03
CA TYR A 123 3.70 4.07 10.23
C TYR A 123 3.75 2.56 9.94
N TRP A 124 4.89 1.94 10.23
CA TRP A 124 5.19 0.55 9.92
C TRP A 124 4.35 -0.43 10.70
#